data_AF-A0A7Y3MXU1-F1
#
_entry.id   AF-A0A7Y3MXU1-F1
#
_cell.length_a   1.000
_cell.length_b   1.000
_cell.length_c   1.000
_cell.angle_alpha   90.00
_cell.angle_beta   90.00
_cell.angle_gamma   90.00
#
_symmetry.space_group_name_H-M   'P 1'
#
loop_
_entity.id
_entity.type
_entity.pdbx_description
1 polymer ?
#
loop_
_entity_poly.entity_id
_entity_poly.type
_entity_poly.pdbx_seq_one_letter_code
_entity_poly.pdbx_strand_id
1 'polypeptide(L)'
;MPEDRWELRWRFRRDARVTLPAQETLFTTDSGIRVLRPEIQLLYKAKDVRPRDQADFDEVVPSLNDERQGWLTESLRIVHPGHPWIFRLRGPPPEV
;
A
#
# COMPACT_ATOMS: atom_id res chain seq x y z
N MET A 1 0.85 36.28 -4.96
CA MET A 1 1.22 35.09 -5.75
C MET A 1 0.44 33.92 -5.18
N PRO A 2 -0.49 33.27 -5.91
CA PRO A 2 -1.07 32.03 -5.39
C PRO A 2 0.06 31.00 -5.38
N GLU A 3 0.29 30.45 -4.20
CA GLU A 3 1.35 29.51 -3.93
C GLU A 3 1.13 28.26 -4.77
N ASP A 4 2.15 27.93 -5.54
CA ASP A 4 2.31 26.68 -6.26
C ASP A 4 2.20 25.50 -5.28
N ARG A 5 0.97 25.03 -5.04
CA ARG A 5 0.54 23.86 -4.24
C ARG A 5 1.02 22.51 -4.82
N TRP A 6 2.07 22.52 -5.64
CA TRP A 6 2.70 21.38 -6.29
C TRP A 6 3.92 21.01 -5.41
N GLU A 7 4.00 19.94 -4.63
CA GLU A 7 3.56 18.56 -4.82
C GLU A 7 3.15 17.94 -3.47
N LEU A 8 1.90 18.12 -3.04
CA LEU A 8 1.39 17.48 -1.80
C LEU A 8 1.12 15.96 -1.95
N ARG A 9 1.50 15.37 -3.07
CA ARG A 9 1.26 13.96 -3.37
C ARG A 9 2.58 13.23 -3.57
N TRP A 10 2.77 12.18 -2.77
CA TRP A 10 3.77 11.19 -3.04
C TRP A 10 3.39 10.37 -4.27
N ARG A 11 4.37 10.07 -5.12
CA ARG A 11 4.23 9.24 -6.31
C ARG A 11 5.09 8.00 -6.13
N PHE A 12 4.53 6.85 -6.47
CA PHE A 12 5.30 5.62 -6.41
C PHE A 12 6.40 5.61 -7.47
N ARG A 13 7.64 5.36 -7.05
CA ARG A 13 8.83 5.49 -7.90
C ARG A 13 8.78 4.62 -9.16
N ARG A 14 8.13 3.45 -9.11
CA ARG A 14 8.07 2.51 -10.24
C ARG A 14 6.92 2.77 -11.20
N ASP A 15 5.88 3.48 -10.74
CA ASP A 15 4.73 3.85 -11.55
C ASP A 15 4.03 5.08 -10.95
N ALA A 16 4.18 6.23 -11.60
CA ALA A 16 3.67 7.50 -11.12
C ALA A 16 2.13 7.61 -11.13
N ARG A 17 1.41 6.63 -11.71
CA ARG A 17 -0.05 6.53 -11.63
C ARG A 17 -0.52 6.21 -10.21
N VAL A 18 0.31 5.51 -9.43
CA VAL A 18 0.04 5.26 -8.01
C VAL A 18 0.48 6.46 -7.19
N THR A 19 -0.48 7.07 -6.49
CA THR A 19 -0.24 8.26 -5.66
C THR A 19 -0.91 8.15 -4.29
N LEU A 20 -0.40 8.93 -3.34
CA LEU A 20 -0.93 9.06 -1.98
C LEU A 20 -0.63 10.49 -1.48
N PRO A 21 -1.44 11.11 -0.60
CA PRO A 21 -1.05 12.37 0.02
C PRO A 21 0.28 12.21 0.77
N ALA A 22 1.22 13.15 0.60
CA ALA A 22 2.58 13.01 1.14
C ALA A 22 2.59 12.82 2.67
N GLN A 23 1.68 13.51 3.36
CA GLN A 23 1.49 13.42 4.82
C GLN A 23 1.00 12.05 5.27
N GLU A 24 0.34 11.32 4.39
CA GLU A 24 -0.16 9.99 4.67
C GLU A 24 0.88 8.92 4.38
N THR A 25 2.05 9.19 3.80
CA THR A 25 3.02 8.12 3.47
C THR A 25 3.64 7.46 4.69
N LEU A 26 3.66 8.18 5.82
CA LEU A 26 4.19 7.71 7.08
C LEU A 26 3.03 7.49 8.06
N PHE A 27 3.16 6.47 8.90
CA PHE A 27 2.31 6.32 10.08
C PHE A 27 3.17 6.33 11.35
N THR A 28 2.59 6.78 12.45
CA THR A 28 3.23 6.74 13.75
C THR A 28 2.85 5.44 14.43
N THR A 29 3.84 4.62 14.79
CA THR A 29 3.65 3.42 15.62
C THR A 29 3.21 3.83 17.03
N ASP A 30 2.68 2.89 17.81
CA ASP A 30 2.33 3.14 19.23
C ASP A 30 3.52 3.63 20.07
N SER A 31 4.75 3.24 19.69
CA SER A 31 6.01 3.70 20.31
C SER A 31 6.45 5.11 19.89
N GLY A 32 5.63 5.85 19.13
CA GLY A 32 5.94 7.21 18.67
C GLY A 32 6.88 7.30 17.46
N ILE A 33 7.31 6.18 16.89
CA ILE A 33 8.21 6.13 15.73
C ILE A 33 7.40 6.35 14.45
N ARG A 34 7.83 7.31 13.62
CA ARG A 34 7.28 7.48 12.27
C ARG A 34 7.95 6.53 11.29
N VAL A 35 7.17 5.64 10.68
CA VAL A 35 7.66 4.67 9.71
C VAL A 35 6.82 4.70 8.43
N LEU A 36 7.38 4.18 7.34
CA LEU A 36 6.66 4.08 6.07
C LEU A 36 5.44 3.17 6.19
N ARG A 37 4.31 3.59 5.63
CA ARG A 37 3.09 2.78 5.60
C ARG A 37 3.39 1.37 5.07
N PRO A 38 3.04 0.31 5.82
CA PRO A 38 3.32 -1.06 5.42
C PRO A 38 2.77 -1.44 4.05
N GLU A 39 1.61 -0.92 3.64
CA GLU A 39 1.09 -1.13 2.28
C GLU A 39 2.02 -0.56 1.19
N ILE A 40 2.73 0.55 1.44
CA ILE A 40 3.73 1.06 0.51
C ILE A 40 4.92 0.09 0.46
N GLN A 41 5.35 -0.44 1.61
CA GLN A 41 6.42 -1.44 1.68
C GLN A 41 6.04 -2.72 0.93
N LEU A 42 4.80 -3.21 1.11
CA LEU A 42 4.26 -4.36 0.37
C LEU A 42 4.25 -4.08 -1.14
N LEU A 43 3.80 -2.91 -1.58
CA LEU A 43 3.82 -2.56 -3.00
C LEU A 43 5.25 -2.60 -3.60
N TYR A 44 6.28 -2.21 -2.84
CA TYR A 44 7.67 -2.38 -3.28
C TYR A 44 8.10 -3.85 -3.37
N LYS A 45 7.58 -4.72 -2.50
CA LYS A 45 7.90 -6.15 -2.46
C LYS A 45 7.19 -6.96 -3.55
N ALA A 46 6.02 -6.51 -4.00
CA ALA A 46 5.20 -7.20 -5.00
C ALA A 46 5.85 -7.42 -6.39
N LYS A 47 6.99 -6.78 -6.68
CA LYS A 47 7.71 -6.99 -7.95
C LYS A 47 8.41 -8.35 -8.00
N ASP A 48 8.94 -8.82 -6.88
CA ASP A 48 9.72 -10.06 -6.78
C ASP A 48 9.57 -10.61 -5.36
N VAL A 49 8.49 -11.35 -5.15
CA VAL A 49 8.06 -11.81 -3.83
C VAL A 49 8.95 -12.96 -3.37
N ARG A 50 9.80 -12.71 -2.37
CA ARG A 50 10.57 -13.75 -1.68
C ARG A 50 9.72 -14.36 -0.54
N PRO A 51 10.09 -15.55 -0.01
CA PRO A 51 9.37 -16.14 1.12
C PRO A 51 9.18 -15.20 2.31
N ARG A 52 10.19 -14.38 2.62
CA ARG A 52 10.09 -13.36 3.68
C ARG A 52 9.07 -12.27 3.35
N ASP A 53 9.01 -11.83 2.09
CA ASP A 53 8.06 -10.81 1.67
C ASP A 53 6.62 -11.32 1.71
N GLN A 54 6.41 -12.61 1.44
CA GLN A 54 5.12 -13.29 1.64
C GLN A 54 4.74 -13.36 3.12
N ALA A 55 5.68 -13.72 4.00
CA ALA A 55 5.44 -13.72 5.45
C ALA A 55 5.09 -12.31 5.96
N ASP A 56 5.82 -11.28 5.50
CA ASP A 56 5.52 -9.89 5.83
C ASP A 56 4.11 -9.48 5.35
N PHE A 57 3.68 -9.93 4.16
CA PHE A 57 2.32 -9.71 3.67
C PHE A 57 1.28 -10.37 4.57
N ASP A 58 1.48 -11.63 4.92
CA ASP A 58 0.52 -12.40 5.73
C ASP A 58 0.39 -11.86 7.16
N GLU A 59 1.46 -11.30 7.73
CA GLU A 59 1.46 -10.68 9.05
C GLU A 59 0.81 -9.28 9.03
N VAL A 60 1.13 -8.48 8.00
CA VAL A 60 0.69 -7.08 7.92
C VAL A 60 -0.78 -6.96 7.55
N VAL A 61 -1.25 -7.72 6.55
CA VAL A 61 -2.58 -7.52 5.95
C VAL A 61 -3.72 -7.53 6.98
N PRO A 62 -3.77 -8.44 7.97
CA PRO A 62 -4.80 -8.43 9.00
C PRO A 62 -4.84 -7.14 9.85
N SER A 63 -3.73 -6.40 9.93
CA SER A 63 -3.64 -5.13 10.67
C SER A 63 -4.05 -3.91 9.83
N LEU A 64 -4.22 -4.07 8.52
CA LEU A 64 -4.65 -2.99 7.63
C LEU A 64 -6.17 -2.88 7.66
N ASN A 65 -6.68 -1.67 7.86
CA ASN A 65 -8.11 -1.39 7.68
C ASN A 65 -8.54 -1.47 6.20
N ASP A 66 -9.84 -1.44 5.94
CA ASP A 66 -10.40 -1.59 4.59
C ASP A 66 -9.90 -0.56 3.60
N GLU A 67 -9.70 0.69 4.03
CA GLU A 67 -9.19 1.76 3.16
C GLU A 67 -7.74 1.45 2.70
N ARG A 68 -6.90 1.01 3.63
CA ARG A 68 -5.49 0.66 3.38
C ARG A 68 -5.38 -0.59 2.50
N GLN A 69 -6.20 -1.60 2.74
CA GLN A 69 -6.28 -2.78 1.89
C GLN A 69 -6.81 -2.43 0.49
N GLY A 70 -7.81 -1.56 0.39
CA GLY A 70 -8.35 -1.04 -0.85
C GLY A 70 -7.29 -0.31 -1.67
N TRP A 71 -6.55 0.60 -1.04
CA TRP A 71 -5.45 1.31 -1.70
C TRP A 71 -4.37 0.36 -2.22
N LEU A 72 -3.95 -0.63 -1.41
CA LEU A 72 -2.96 -1.62 -1.84
C LEU A 72 -3.48 -2.44 -3.02
N THR A 73 -4.75 -2.83 -2.99
CA THR A 73 -5.40 -3.59 -4.05
C THR A 73 -5.41 -2.83 -5.38
N GLU A 74 -5.83 -1.56 -5.39
CA GLU A 74 -5.81 -0.75 -6.61
C GLU A 74 -4.39 -0.48 -7.10
N SER A 75 -3.46 -0.21 -6.18
CA SER A 75 -2.05 -0.01 -6.52
C SER A 75 -1.43 -1.24 -7.18
N LEU A 76 -1.73 -2.44 -6.66
CA LEU A 76 -1.29 -3.70 -7.26
C LEU A 76 -1.92 -3.91 -8.64
N ARG A 77 -3.21 -3.59 -8.84
CA ARG A 77 -3.84 -3.67 -10.18
C ARG A 77 -3.18 -2.78 -11.21
N ILE A 78 -2.65 -1.63 -10.80
CA ILE A 78 -1.96 -0.68 -11.68
C ILE A 78 -0.56 -1.18 -12.04
N VAL A 79 0.22 -1.59 -11.03
CA VAL A 79 1.66 -1.87 -11.18
C VAL A 79 1.92 -3.34 -11.58
N HIS A 80 1.14 -4.27 -11.02
CA HIS A 80 1.29 -5.71 -11.20
C HIS A 80 -0.09 -6.36 -11.43
N PRO A 81 -0.75 -6.12 -12.59
CA PRO A 81 -2.03 -6.72 -12.90
C PRO A 81 -1.98 -8.25 -12.75
N GLY A 82 -2.95 -8.82 -12.01
CA GLY A 82 -3.00 -10.26 -11.75
C GLY A 82 -2.13 -10.77 -10.60
N HIS A 83 -1.47 -9.89 -9.83
CA HIS A 83 -0.68 -10.29 -8.67
C HIS A 83 -1.50 -11.10 -7.65
N PRO A 84 -1.00 -12.25 -7.12
CA PRO A 84 -1.75 -13.13 -6.21
C PRO A 84 -2.34 -12.42 -4.98
N TRP A 85 -1.62 -11.43 -4.44
CA TRP A 85 -2.08 -10.64 -3.30
C TRP A 85 -3.39 -9.87 -3.54
N ILE A 86 -3.74 -9.54 -4.79
CA ILE A 86 -5.01 -8.88 -5.11
C ILE A 86 -6.21 -9.75 -4.69
N PHE A 87 -6.09 -11.07 -4.88
CA PHE A 87 -7.16 -12.02 -4.53
C PHE A 87 -7.25 -12.24 -3.02
N ARG A 88 -6.15 -12.03 -2.29
CA ARG A 88 -6.09 -12.17 -0.83
C ARG A 88 -6.57 -10.93 -0.08
N LEU A 89 -6.45 -9.76 -0.67
CA LEU A 89 -6.92 -8.49 -0.12
C LEU A 89 -8.42 -8.27 -0.33
N ARG A 90 -9.02 -8.96 -1.31
CA ARG A 90 -10.46 -9.17 -1.30
C ARG A 90 -10.73 -10.18 -0.18
N GLY A 91 -11.26 -9.72 0.94
CA GLY A 91 -11.87 -10.63 1.91
C GLY A 91 -12.85 -11.58 1.20
N PRO A 92 -13.17 -12.75 1.78
CA PRO A 92 -14.22 -13.59 1.22
C PRO A 92 -15.47 -12.72 0.98
N PRO A 93 -16.17 -12.88 -0.17
CA PRO A 93 -17.44 -12.19 -0.35
C PRO A 93 -18.32 -12.48 0.89
N PRO A 94 -19.11 -11.52 1.39
CA PRO A 94 -20.04 -11.82 2.47
C PRO A 94 -20.88 -13.03 2.04
N GLU A 95 -20.88 -14.10 2.85
CA GLU A 95 -21.79 -15.22 2.64
C GLU A 95 -23.21 -14.66 2.65
N VAL A 96 -23.93 -14.86 1.54
CA VAL A 96 -25.35 -14.51 1.39
C VAL A 96 -26.22 -15.69 1.80
#